data_AF-A0A2N2T1K8-F1
#
_entry.id   AF-A0A2N2T1K8-F1
#
_cell.length_a   1.000
_cell.length_b   1.000
_cell.length_c   1.000
_cell.angle_alpha   90.00
_cell.angle_beta   90.00
_cell.angle_gamma   90.00
#
_symmetry.space_group_name_H-M   'P 1'
#
loop_
_entity.id
_entity.type
_entity.pdbx_description
1 polymer ?
#
loop_
_entity_poly.entity_id
_entity_poly.type
_entity_poly.pdbx_seq_one_letter_code
_entity_poly.pdbx_strand_id
1 'polypeptide(L)' 'MPLVAHNTLPTFDRLRRDGITVLSPERAAQQEIRELHVGLLNMMPDAALAATERQFYRL' A
#
# COMPACT_ATOMS: atom_id res chain seq x y z
N MET A 1 0.81 -10.14 -4.26
CA MET A 1 0.96 -10.29 -2.80
C MET A 1 0.08 -9.24 -2.14
N PRO A 2 -0.64 -9.55 -1.06
CA PRO A 2 -1.51 -8.56 -0.42
C PRO A 2 -0.68 -7.44 0.24
N LEU A 3 -1.12 -6.20 0.09
CA LEU A 3 -0.49 -5.04 0.75
C LEU A 3 -0.92 -4.99 2.22
N VAL A 4 -0.03 -4.57 3.12
CA VAL A 4 -0.34 -4.43 4.55
C VAL A 4 -0.44 -2.96 4.91
N ALA A 5 -1.60 -2.54 5.43
CA ALA A 5 -1.82 -1.17 5.88
C ALA A 5 -1.18 -0.94 7.27
N HIS A 6 0.12 -0.72 7.30
CA HIS A 6 0.86 -0.47 8.55
C HIS A 6 0.78 0.99 9.05
N ASN A 7 0.16 1.89 8.27
CA ASN A 7 -0.03 3.30 8.61
C ASN A 7 -1.42 3.79 8.14
N THR A 8 -1.79 5.01 8.53
CA THR A 8 -3.09 5.63 8.21
C THR A 8 -3.07 6.43 6.90
N LEU A 9 -2.28 6.01 5.90
CA LEU A 9 -2.24 6.72 4.61
C LEU A 9 -3.61 6.64 3.91
N PRO A 10 -4.16 7.78 3.41
CA PRO A 10 -5.44 7.80 2.69
C PRO A 10 -5.44 6.93 1.42
N THR A 11 -4.26 6.61 0.91
CA THR A 11 -4.07 5.79 -0.29
C THR A 11 -4.62 4.36 -0.09
N PHE A 12 -4.55 3.79 1.12
CA PHE A 12 -5.08 2.44 1.38
C PHE A 12 -6.61 2.35 1.23
N ASP A 13 -7.35 3.36 1.68
CA ASP A 13 -8.80 3.37 1.53
C ASP A 13 -9.23 3.48 0.06
N ARG A 14 -8.45 4.19 -0.75
CA ARG A 14 -8.66 4.23 -2.20
C ARG A 14 -8.33 2.89 -2.87
N LEU A 15 -7.21 2.26 -2.51
CA LEU A 15 -6.84 0.94 -3.04
C LEU A 15 -7.91 -0.12 -2.73
N ARG A 16 -8.50 -0.10 -1.53
CA ARG A 16 -9.64 -0.97 -1.17
C ARG A 16 -10.86 -0.72 -2.06
N ARG A 17 -11.18 0.53 -2.38
CA ARG A 17 -12.28 0.89 -3.31
C ARG A 17 -11.99 0.45 -4.74
N ASP A 18 -10.71 0.45 -5.14
CA ASP A 18 -10.25 -0.02 -6.45
C ASP A 18 -10.20 -1.56 -6.54
N GLY A 19 -10.61 -2.29 -5.50
CA GLY A 19 -10.65 -3.76 -5.48
C GLY A 19 -9.32 -4.43 -5.13
N ILE A 20 -8.31 -3.68 -4.69
CA ILE A 20 -7.02 -4.22 -4.27
C ILE A 20 -7.11 -4.73 -2.84
N THR A 21 -6.66 -5.97 -2.63
CA THR A 21 -6.63 -6.59 -1.29
C THR A 21 -5.57 -5.93 -0.42
N VAL A 22 -6.02 -5.15 0.55
CA VAL A 22 -5.19 -4.54 1.59
C VAL A 22 -5.53 -5.17 2.95
N LEU A 23 -4.58 -5.88 3.53
CA LEU A 23 -4.69 -6.52 4.84
C LEU A 23 -4.42 -5.51 5.97
N SER A 24 -5.04 -5.75 7.12
CA SER A 24 -4.64 -5.09 8.37
C SER A 24 -3.40 -5.79 8.94
N PRO A 25 -2.58 -5.10 9.76
CA PRO A 25 -1.40 -5.69 10.39
C PRO A 25 -1.74 -6.94 11.21
N GLU A 26 -2.88 -6.96 11.90
CA GLU A 26 -3.33 -8.09 12.73
C GLU A 26 -3.64 -9.32 11.87
N ARG A 27 -4.26 -9.13 10.70
CA ARG A 27 -4.50 -10.22 9.74
C ARG A 27 -3.23 -10.70 9.06
N ALA A 28 -2.29 -9.79 8.79
CA ALA A 28 -1.01 -10.13 8.18
C ALA A 28 -0.13 -10.96 9.14
N ALA A 29 -0.16 -10.66 10.44
CA ALA A 29 0.59 -11.40 11.47
C ALA A 29 0.19 -12.87 11.61
N GLN A 30 -1.01 -13.25 11.15
CA GLN A 30 -1.49 -14.64 11.15
C GLN A 30 -1.04 -15.42 9.91
N GLN A 31 -0.35 -14.79 8.94
CA GLN A 31 0.16 -15.48 7.77
C GLN A 31 1.56 -16.05 8.04
N GLU A 32 1.80 -17.29 7.63
CA GLU A 32 3.13 -17.93 7.70
C GLU A 32 4.08 -17.47 6.57
N ILE A 33 3.77 -16.35 5.92
CA ILE A 33 4.58 -15.77 4.84
C ILE A 33 5.43 -14.65 5.43
N ARG A 34 6.74 -14.66 5.12
CA ARG A 34 7.65 -13.58 5.53
C ARG A 34 7.21 -12.24 4.93
N GLU A 35 7.09 -11.24 5.79
CA GLU A 35 6.80 -9.86 5.37
C GLU A 35 7.94 -9.25 4.55
N LEU A 36 7.56 -8.46 3.53
CA LEU A 36 8.48 -7.63 2.75
C LEU A 36 8.22 -6.17 3.10
N HIS A 37 9.20 -5.50 3.69
CA HIS A 37 9.13 -4.07 3.96
C HIS A 37 9.71 -3.28 2.78
N VAL A 38 8.88 -2.46 2.15
CA VAL A 38 9.27 -1.63 1.01
C VAL A 38 9.09 -0.16 1.38
N GLY A 39 10.18 0.60 1.37
CA GLY A 39 10.14 2.05 1.49
C GLY A 39 10.02 2.70 0.11
N LEU A 40 9.08 3.62 -0.06
CA LEU A 40 8.92 4.41 -1.28
C LEU A 40 9.22 5.88 -0.97
N LEU A 41 10.37 6.38 -1.44
CA LEU A 41 10.66 7.81 -1.46
C LEU A 41 10.16 8.40 -2.77
N ASN A 42 8.96 8.96 -2.74
CA ASN A 42 8.37 9.59 -3.92
C ASN A 42 8.90 11.03 -4.07
N MET A 43 9.71 11.27 -5.11
CA MET A 43 10.25 12.60 -5.45
C MET A 43 9.46 13.31 -6.55
N MET A 44 8.29 12.79 -6.90
CA MET A 44 7.45 13.42 -7.93
C MET A 44 6.89 14.75 -7.42
N PRO A 45 6.72 15.75 -8.31
CA PRO A 45 6.12 17.03 -7.93
C PRO A 45 4.68 16.83 -7.41
N ASP A 46 4.20 17.74 -6.54
CA ASP A 46 2.94 17.60 -5.80
C ASP A 46 1.74 17.18 -6.67
N ALA A 47 1.65 17.71 -7.89
CA ALA A 47 0.59 17.38 -8.85
C ALA A 47 0.54 15.89 -9.25
N ALA A 48 1.67 15.18 -9.16
CA ALA A 48 1.82 13.78 -9.55
C ALA A 48 2.04 12.83 -8.36
N LEU A 49 2.23 13.34 -7.14
CA LEU A 49 2.56 12.55 -5.95
C LEU A 49 1.59 11.37 -5.74
N ALA A 50 0.28 11.67 -5.70
CA ALA A 50 -0.76 10.66 -5.52
C ALA A 50 -0.92 9.71 -6.72
N ALA A 51 -0.56 10.16 -7.93
CA ALA A 51 -0.61 9.29 -9.11
C ALA A 51 0.50 8.24 -9.08
N THR A 52 1.71 8.64 -8.68
CA THR A 52 2.87 7.76 -8.59
C THR A 52 2.73 6.73 -7.48
N GLU A 53 2.20 7.10 -6.32
CA GLU A 53 1.86 6.13 -5.26
C GLU A 53 0.92 5.04 -5.79
N ARG A 54 -0.14 5.42 -6.52
CA ARG A 54 -1.08 4.46 -7.09
C ARG A 54 -0.43 3.55 -8.12
N GLN A 55 0.38 4.11 -9.02
CA GLN A 55 1.08 3.34 -10.03
C GLN A 55 2.00 2.30 -9.37
N PHE A 56 2.73 2.71 -8.33
CA PHE A 56 3.62 1.82 -7.59
C PHE A 56 2.85 0.70 -6.87
N TYR A 57 1.74 1.02 -6.18
CA TYR A 57 0.95 0.02 -5.43
C TYR A 57 0.10 -0.92 -6.30
N ARG A 58 0.01 -0.68 -7.61
CA ARG A 58 -0.70 -1.55 -8.57
C ARG A 58 0.19 -2.60 -9.24
N LEU A 59 1.51 -2.50 -9.11
CA LEU A 59 2.48 -3.47 -9.62
C LEU A 59 2.46 -4.76 -8.78
#